data_AF-A0A6P1HH70-F1
#
_entry.id   AF-A0A6P1HH70-F1
#
_cell.length_a   1.000
_cell.length_b   1.000
_cell.length_c   1.000
_cell.angle_alpha   90.00
_cell.angle_beta   90.00
_cell.angle_gamma   90.00
#
_symmetry.space_group_name_H-M   'P 1'
#
loop_
_entity.id
_entity.type
_entity.pdbx_description
1 polymer ?
#
loop_
_entity_poly.entity_id
_entity_poly.type
_entity_poly.pdbx_seq_one_letter_code
_entity_poly.pdbx_strand_id
1 'polypeptide(L)'
;MQVPSFNDIQQERLKLFEMIEVRWESNIVFSWEWWLLIILCFLPWFAWWKVLNRNNALPILFYGLIIMLGNLILDNIGTDLLWWGYPIKLFPFFPPLFTPDFTIVPILMMLIYQRYQSFKSFLIANFILSLIIALIGEPLFIWLGYYELGSWKLIYSIIYYNLFGLFAKWFTQYMANLYENQNKPSP
;
A
#
# COMPACT_ATOMS: atom_id res chain seq x y z
N MET A 1 -7.28 -36.93 9.67
CA MET A 1 -6.34 -35.99 10.33
C MET A 1 -7.01 -35.48 11.59
N GLN A 2 -6.26 -35.34 12.69
CA GLN A 2 -6.76 -34.70 13.91
C GLN A 2 -6.95 -33.20 13.63
N VAL A 3 -8.04 -32.63 14.15
CA VAL A 3 -8.30 -31.18 14.02
C VAL A 3 -7.29 -30.46 14.93
N PRO A 4 -6.45 -29.56 14.39
CA PRO A 4 -5.47 -28.84 15.20
C PRO A 4 -6.17 -27.92 16.20
N SER A 5 -5.66 -27.87 17.42
CA SER A 5 -6.09 -26.92 18.44
C SER A 5 -5.51 -25.53 18.17
N PHE A 6 -6.05 -24.50 18.82
CA PHE A 6 -5.47 -23.16 18.78
C PHE A 6 -4.01 -23.14 19.25
N ASN A 7 -3.66 -23.95 20.27
CA ASN A 7 -2.29 -24.05 20.76
C ASN A 7 -1.36 -24.65 19.71
N ASP A 8 -1.81 -25.64 18.94
CA ASP A 8 -1.00 -26.23 17.86
C ASP A 8 -0.67 -25.17 16.79
N ILE A 9 -1.67 -24.35 16.41
CA ILE A 9 -1.47 -23.24 15.47
C ILE A 9 -0.49 -22.20 16.03
N GLN A 10 -0.61 -21.85 17.32
CA GLN A 10 0.28 -20.88 17.95
C GLN A 10 1.74 -21.38 18.01
N GLN A 11 1.96 -22.67 18.26
CA GLN A 11 3.30 -23.25 18.23
C GLN A 11 3.94 -23.18 16.83
N GLU A 12 3.17 -23.48 15.78
CA GLU A 12 3.67 -23.34 14.40
C GLU A 12 3.94 -21.87 14.03
N ARG A 13 3.12 -20.93 14.51
CA ARG A 13 3.38 -19.49 14.33
C ARG A 13 4.67 -19.03 15.01
N LEU A 14 4.96 -19.53 16.22
CA LEU A 14 6.20 -19.22 16.92
C LEU A 14 7.42 -19.72 16.15
N LYS A 15 7.41 -20.99 15.71
CA LYS A 15 8.48 -21.55 14.87
C LYS A 15 8.69 -20.73 13.59
N LEU A 16 7.60 -20.35 12.93
CA LEU A 16 7.66 -19.51 11.72
C LEU A 16 8.31 -18.15 12.03
N PHE A 17 7.92 -17.51 13.13
CA PHE A 17 8.48 -16.23 13.53
C PHE A 17 9.99 -16.33 13.81
N GLU A 18 10.43 -17.33 14.56
CA GLU A 18 11.85 -17.57 14.84
C GLU A 18 12.66 -17.77 13.54
N MET A 19 12.12 -18.53 12.58
CA MET A 19 12.75 -18.72 11.27
C MET A 19 12.87 -17.40 10.49
N ILE A 20 11.84 -16.55 10.54
CA ILE A 20 11.85 -15.23 9.88
C ILE A 20 12.87 -14.31 10.54
N GLU A 21 12.89 -14.27 11.87
CA GLU A 21 13.79 -13.41 12.66
C GLU A 21 15.25 -13.77 12.39
N VAL A 22 15.63 -15.05 12.52
CA VAL A 22 16.99 -15.50 12.24
C VAL A 22 17.43 -15.13 10.83
N ARG A 23 16.59 -15.40 9.81
CA ARG A 23 16.88 -15.04 8.41
C ARG A 23 17.01 -13.54 8.22
N TRP A 24 16.16 -12.76 8.88
CA TRP A 24 16.17 -11.31 8.76
C TRP A 24 17.46 -10.72 9.33
N GLU A 25 17.86 -11.15 10.53
CA GLU A 25 19.09 -10.71 11.16
C GLU A 25 20.35 -11.16 10.41
N SER A 26 20.37 -12.38 9.88
CA SER A 26 21.56 -12.94 9.25
C SER A 26 21.77 -12.48 7.81
N ASN A 27 20.70 -12.21 7.05
CA ASN A 27 20.78 -12.02 5.60
C ASN A 27 20.13 -10.74 5.08
N ILE A 28 19.25 -10.09 5.85
CA ILE A 28 18.43 -8.97 5.33
C ILE A 28 18.83 -7.64 5.98
N VAL A 29 18.85 -7.55 7.30
CA VAL A 29 19.14 -6.29 7.98
C VAL A 29 20.54 -5.79 7.59
N PHE A 30 20.65 -4.48 7.33
CA PHE A 30 21.87 -3.82 6.83
C PHE A 30 22.37 -4.26 5.46
N SER A 31 21.68 -5.15 4.75
CA SER A 31 21.96 -5.42 3.34
C SER A 31 21.63 -4.19 2.48
N TRP A 32 22.15 -4.12 1.25
CA TRP A 32 21.84 -3.01 0.34
C TRP A 32 20.34 -3.00 -0.01
N GLU A 33 19.70 -4.17 -0.08
CA GLU A 33 18.27 -4.32 -0.33
C GLU A 33 17.44 -3.71 0.81
N TRP A 34 17.88 -3.90 2.06
CA TRP A 34 17.22 -3.31 3.22
C TRP A 34 17.37 -1.78 3.25
N TRP A 35 18.57 -1.26 2.95
CA TRP A 35 18.77 0.18 2.82
C TRP A 35 17.95 0.81 1.68
N LEU A 36 17.78 0.10 0.56
CA LEU A 36 16.91 0.54 -0.52
C LEU A 36 15.44 0.64 -0.05
N LEU A 37 14.93 -0.33 0.74
CA LEU A 37 13.59 -0.23 1.32
C LEU A 37 13.45 0.97 2.27
N ILE A 38 14.47 1.28 3.09
CA ILE A 38 14.48 2.49 3.92
C ILE A 38 14.37 3.75 3.04
N ILE A 39 15.19 3.86 2.00
CA ILE A 39 15.16 5.03 1.09
C ILE A 39 13.79 5.15 0.43
N LEU A 40 13.25 4.06 -0.11
CA LEU A 40 11.93 4.02 -0.73
C LEU A 40 10.80 4.31 0.26
N CYS A 41 11.00 4.07 1.56
CA CYS A 41 10.02 4.33 2.61
C CYS A 41 9.99 5.79 3.04
N PHE A 42 11.13 6.50 3.06
CA PHE A 42 11.17 7.86 3.61
C PHE A 42 11.30 8.94 2.54
N LEU A 43 12.09 8.70 1.49
CA LEU A 43 12.37 9.71 0.45
C LEU A 43 11.10 10.22 -0.24
N PRO A 44 10.11 9.38 -0.62
CA PRO A 44 8.91 9.87 -1.28
C PRO A 44 8.08 10.80 -0.40
N TRP A 45 8.04 10.62 0.93
CA TRP A 45 7.31 11.51 1.84
C TRP A 45 7.93 12.91 1.86
N PHE A 46 9.26 13.01 1.84
CA PHE A 46 9.95 14.30 1.74
C PHE A 46 9.62 15.00 0.41
N ALA A 47 9.61 14.26 -0.70
CA ALA A 47 9.25 14.79 -2.01
C ALA A 47 7.77 15.24 -2.06
N TRP A 48 6.86 14.40 -1.55
CA TRP A 48 5.44 14.69 -1.46
C TRP A 48 5.16 15.96 -0.66
N TRP A 49 5.84 16.15 0.47
CA TRP A 49 5.69 17.35 1.31
C TRP A 49 6.04 18.65 0.58
N LYS A 50 6.99 18.61 -0.36
CA LYS A 50 7.38 19.78 -1.17
C LYS A 50 6.34 20.15 -2.21
N VAL A 51 5.58 19.19 -2.73
CA VAL A 51 4.60 19.39 -3.81
C VAL A 51 3.15 19.43 -3.31
N LEU A 52 2.92 19.15 -2.02
CA LEU A 52 1.59 19.15 -1.40
C LEU A 52 0.87 20.50 -1.58
N ASN A 53 -0.33 20.45 -2.16
CA ASN A 53 -1.26 21.58 -2.13
C ASN A 53 -1.79 21.80 -0.71
N ARG A 54 -1.19 22.75 0.01
CA ARG A 54 -1.50 23.05 1.43
C ARG A 54 -2.96 23.45 1.66
N ASN A 55 -3.62 24.06 0.68
CA ASN A 55 -5.02 24.48 0.80
C ASN A 55 -5.98 23.29 0.90
N ASN A 56 -5.58 22.13 0.39
CA ASN A 56 -6.38 20.89 0.40
C ASN A 56 -5.69 19.76 1.15
N ALA A 57 -4.76 20.07 2.06
CA ALA A 57 -3.92 19.06 2.71
C ALA A 57 -4.73 17.99 3.44
N LEU A 58 -5.79 18.38 4.16
CA LEU A 58 -6.63 17.44 4.91
C LEU A 58 -7.36 16.44 4.00
N PRO A 59 -8.14 16.85 2.97
CA PRO A 59 -8.72 15.90 2.02
C PRO A 59 -7.69 15.01 1.33
N ILE A 60 -6.52 15.55 0.96
CA ILE A 60 -5.47 14.77 0.30
C ILE A 60 -4.92 13.69 1.24
N LEU A 61 -4.63 14.05 2.50
CA LEU A 61 -4.17 13.10 3.52
C LEU A 61 -5.25 12.06 3.81
N PHE A 62 -6.51 12.46 3.93
CA PHE A 62 -7.63 11.54 4.16
C PHE A 62 -7.75 10.53 3.02
N TYR A 63 -7.66 11.00 1.78
CA TYR A 63 -7.60 10.12 0.60
C TYR A 63 -6.42 9.13 0.69
N GLY A 64 -5.22 9.64 0.99
CA GLY A 64 -4.02 8.80 1.15
C GLY A 64 -4.18 7.73 2.23
N LEU A 65 -4.75 8.08 3.38
CA LEU A 65 -5.02 7.16 4.48
C LEU A 65 -6.01 6.05 4.09
N ILE A 66 -7.05 6.36 3.32
CA ILE A 66 -7.97 5.33 2.81
C ILE A 66 -7.22 4.35 1.91
N ILE A 67 -6.37 4.85 1.01
CA ILE A 67 -5.54 4.01 0.14
C ILE A 67 -4.60 3.12 0.98
N MET A 68 -3.91 3.68 1.96
CA MET A 68 -3.02 2.93 2.86
C MET A 68 -3.76 1.82 3.59
N LEU A 69 -4.93 2.11 4.15
CA LEU A 69 -5.74 1.11 4.85
C LEU A 69 -6.18 -0.01 3.92
N GLY A 70 -6.64 0.32 2.71
CA GLY A 70 -7.03 -0.69 1.73
C GLY A 70 -5.87 -1.56 1.30
N ASN A 71 -4.68 -0.97 1.06
CA ASN A 71 -3.49 -1.71 0.67
C ASN A 71 -3.10 -2.68 1.77
N LEU A 72 -3.02 -2.21 3.03
CA LEU A 72 -2.68 -3.05 4.17
C LEU A 72 -3.67 -4.21 4.37
N ILE A 73 -4.97 -3.98 4.16
CA ILE A 73 -5.98 -5.05 4.25
C ILE A 73 -5.79 -6.06 3.13
N LEU A 74 -5.62 -5.59 1.89
CA LEU A 74 -5.40 -6.48 0.74
C LEU A 74 -4.11 -7.28 0.91
N ASP A 75 -3.05 -6.66 1.42
CA ASP A 75 -1.77 -7.30 1.65
C ASP A 75 -1.86 -8.42 2.66
N ASN A 76 -2.44 -8.15 3.84
CA ASN A 76 -2.66 -9.21 4.84
C ASN A 76 -3.46 -10.38 4.27
N ILE A 77 -4.54 -10.11 3.53
CA ILE A 77 -5.34 -11.16 2.90
C ILE A 77 -4.51 -11.92 1.86
N GLY A 78 -3.77 -11.21 1.02
CA GLY A 78 -2.97 -11.80 -0.05
C GLY A 78 -1.85 -12.68 0.49
N THR A 79 -1.17 -12.25 1.55
CA THR A 79 -0.10 -13.02 2.18
C THR A 79 -0.64 -14.23 2.94
N ASP A 80 -1.76 -14.09 3.66
CA ASP A 80 -2.40 -15.20 4.38
C ASP A 80 -2.93 -16.27 3.41
N LEU A 81 -3.41 -15.86 2.23
CA LEU A 81 -3.89 -16.76 1.18
C LEU A 81 -2.80 -17.21 0.21
N LEU A 82 -1.53 -16.84 0.44
CA LEU A 82 -0.38 -17.17 -0.41
C LEU A 82 -0.55 -16.72 -1.87
N TRP A 83 -1.29 -15.64 -2.08
CA TRP A 83 -1.41 -14.98 -3.38
C TRP A 83 -0.08 -14.38 -3.81
N TRP A 84 0.74 -13.97 -2.84
CA TRP A 84 2.11 -13.52 -3.00
C TRP A 84 2.88 -13.61 -1.67
N GLY A 85 4.19 -13.40 -1.75
CA GLY A 85 5.11 -13.45 -0.62
C GLY A 85 6.27 -12.48 -0.76
N TYR A 86 7.01 -12.31 0.35
CA TYR A 86 8.00 -11.26 0.50
C TYR A 86 9.29 -11.79 1.11
N PRO A 87 10.28 -12.15 0.26
CA PRO A 87 11.56 -12.69 0.70
C PRO A 87 12.38 -11.70 1.53
N ILE A 88 12.20 -10.41 1.27
CA ILE A 88 12.95 -9.31 1.88
C ILE A 88 11.95 -8.32 2.48
N LYS A 89 12.09 -8.03 3.78
CA LYS A 89 11.20 -7.14 4.53
C LYS A 89 11.99 -6.09 5.30
N LEU A 90 11.38 -4.91 5.45
CA LEU A 90 11.95 -3.82 6.24
C LEU A 90 12.06 -4.18 7.72
N PHE A 91 11.02 -4.84 8.25
CA PHE A 91 10.96 -5.35 9.63
C PHE A 91 10.47 -6.81 9.60
N PRO A 92 10.90 -7.66 10.56
CA PRO A 92 10.52 -9.07 10.58
C PRO A 92 9.07 -9.31 11.07
N PHE A 93 8.46 -8.35 11.77
CA PHE A 93 7.16 -8.48 12.44
C PHE A 93 6.01 -7.63 11.85
N PHE A 94 6.31 -6.61 11.03
CA PHE A 94 5.25 -5.83 10.38
C PHE A 94 4.63 -6.61 9.21
N PRO A 95 3.39 -6.28 8.79
CA PRO A 95 2.82 -6.84 7.60
C PRO A 95 3.80 -6.60 6.44
N PRO A 96 3.86 -7.54 5.49
CA PRO A 96 4.81 -7.41 4.41
C PRO A 96 4.56 -6.17 3.53
N LEU A 97 5.60 -5.72 2.79
CA LEU A 97 5.61 -4.48 1.97
C LEU A 97 5.03 -3.20 2.60
N PHE A 98 5.30 -2.97 3.88
CA PHE A 98 5.10 -1.64 4.50
C PHE A 98 5.57 -0.48 3.60
N THR A 99 6.71 -0.63 2.92
CA THR A 99 7.26 0.42 2.05
C THR A 99 6.34 0.77 0.85
N PRO A 100 6.01 -0.12 -0.10
CA PRO A 100 5.05 0.21 -1.15
C PRO A 100 3.65 0.60 -0.66
N ASP A 101 3.12 -0.11 0.33
CA ASP A 101 1.72 0.03 0.74
C ASP A 101 1.46 1.28 1.58
N PHE A 102 2.45 1.69 2.38
CA PHE A 102 2.37 2.88 3.22
C PHE A 102 2.91 4.14 2.53
N THR A 103 3.85 3.99 1.60
CA THR A 103 4.58 5.12 1.04
C THR A 103 4.35 5.27 -0.46
N ILE A 104 4.84 4.34 -1.28
CA ILE A 104 4.94 4.55 -2.73
C ILE A 104 3.55 4.71 -3.35
N VAL A 105 2.67 3.72 -3.18
CA VAL A 105 1.34 3.71 -3.79
C VAL A 105 0.48 4.86 -3.26
N PRO A 106 0.35 5.08 -1.94
CA PRO A 106 -0.43 6.19 -1.40
C PRO A 106 0.06 7.55 -1.89
N ILE A 107 1.37 7.79 -1.94
CA ILE A 107 1.92 9.07 -2.41
C ILE A 107 1.59 9.29 -3.88
N LEU A 108 1.83 8.29 -4.74
CA LEU A 108 1.51 8.41 -6.16
C LEU A 108 0.01 8.68 -6.37
N MET A 109 -0.86 7.97 -5.66
CA MET A 109 -2.31 8.17 -5.76
C MET A 109 -2.74 9.53 -5.18
N MET A 110 -2.14 10.01 -4.09
CA MET A 110 -2.36 11.37 -3.56
C MET A 110 -1.93 12.46 -4.55
N LEU A 111 -0.87 12.23 -5.32
CA LEU A 111 -0.43 13.14 -6.39
C LEU A 111 -1.44 13.19 -7.54
N ILE A 112 -2.01 12.04 -7.93
CA ILE A 112 -3.09 11.97 -8.91
C ILE A 112 -4.35 12.67 -8.38
N TYR A 113 -4.75 12.38 -7.15
CA TYR A 113 -5.93 12.97 -6.51
C TYR A 113 -5.86 14.50 -6.47
N GLN A 114 -4.74 15.08 -6.01
CA GLN A 114 -4.62 16.52 -5.87
C GLN A 114 -4.47 17.25 -7.22
N ARG A 115 -3.93 16.58 -8.25
CA ARG A 115 -3.74 17.16 -9.59
C ARG A 115 -5.00 17.10 -10.45
N TYR A 116 -5.78 16.03 -10.34
CA TYR A 116 -6.93 15.77 -11.20
C TYR A 116 -8.24 15.84 -10.43
N GLN A 117 -8.84 17.04 -10.40
CA GLN A 117 -10.02 17.32 -9.60
C GLN A 117 -11.29 16.67 -10.17
N SER A 118 -11.49 16.74 -11.49
CA SER A 118 -12.66 16.12 -12.13
C SER A 118 -12.57 14.60 -12.18
N PHE A 119 -13.70 13.90 -12.02
CA PHE A 119 -13.75 12.43 -12.08
C PHE A 119 -13.20 11.87 -13.40
N LYS A 120 -13.53 12.49 -14.53
CA LYS A 120 -13.06 12.02 -15.84
C LYS A 120 -11.54 12.06 -15.96
N SER A 121 -10.92 13.18 -15.59
CA SER A 121 -9.46 13.33 -15.67
C SER A 121 -8.75 12.44 -14.65
N PHE A 122 -9.32 12.32 -13.45
CA PHE A 122 -8.83 11.41 -12.41
C PHE A 122 -8.85 9.96 -12.87
N LEU A 123 -9.95 9.47 -13.46
CA LEU A 123 -10.06 8.08 -13.91
C LEU A 123 -8.99 7.72 -14.94
N ILE A 124 -8.76 8.60 -15.92
CA ILE A 124 -7.72 8.39 -16.93
C ILE A 124 -6.34 8.36 -16.28
N ALA A 125 -6.04 9.33 -15.42
CA ALA A 125 -4.74 9.44 -14.79
C ALA A 125 -4.46 8.29 -13.80
N ASN A 126 -5.48 7.86 -13.05
CA ASN A 126 -5.41 6.73 -12.12
C ASN A 126 -5.26 5.40 -12.86
N PHE A 127 -5.92 5.24 -14.02
CA PHE A 127 -5.74 4.07 -14.88
C PHE A 127 -4.32 3.99 -15.44
N ILE A 128 -3.76 5.11 -15.91
CA ILE A 128 -2.36 5.16 -16.36
C ILE A 128 -1.42 4.82 -15.19
N LEU A 129 -1.66 5.39 -14.01
CA LEU A 129 -0.86 5.09 -12.82
C LEU A 129 -0.92 3.61 -12.45
N SER A 130 -2.09 2.98 -12.47
CA SER A 130 -2.21 1.57 -12.12
C SER A 130 -1.53 0.64 -13.13
N LEU A 131 -1.51 1.00 -14.43
CA LEU A 131 -0.67 0.32 -15.42
C LEU A 131 0.81 0.44 -15.08
N ILE A 132 1.29 1.64 -14.69
CA ILE A 132 2.69 1.85 -14.31
C ILE A 132 3.04 1.02 -13.07
N ILE A 133 2.20 1.05 -12.03
CA ILE A 133 2.47 0.27 -10.81
C ILE A 133 2.48 -1.22 -11.11
N ALA A 134 1.45 -1.74 -11.79
CA ALA A 134 1.31 -3.18 -12.00
C ALA A 134 2.27 -3.75 -13.07
N LEU A 135 2.65 -2.98 -14.09
CA LEU A 135 3.45 -3.47 -15.22
C LEU A 135 4.92 -3.02 -15.17
N ILE A 136 5.27 -2.06 -14.32
CA ILE A 136 6.64 -1.59 -14.14
C ILE A 136 7.06 -1.75 -12.68
N GLY A 137 6.28 -1.19 -11.75
CA GLY A 137 6.59 -1.22 -10.32
C GLY A 137 6.68 -2.64 -9.75
N GLU A 138 5.60 -3.43 -9.86
CA GLU A 138 5.55 -4.80 -9.36
C GLU A 138 6.60 -5.71 -10.02
N PRO A 139 6.76 -5.74 -11.37
CA PRO A 139 7.84 -6.47 -12.02
C PRO A 139 9.24 -6.05 -11.59
N LEU A 140 9.47 -4.75 -11.31
CA LEU A 140 10.75 -4.29 -10.77
C LEU A 140 11.01 -4.88 -9.38
N PHE A 141 10.00 -4.91 -8.51
CA PHE A 141 10.11 -5.52 -7.18
C PHE A 141 10.31 -7.04 -7.25
N ILE A 142 9.72 -7.72 -8.24
CA ILE A 142 9.96 -9.14 -8.51
C ILE A 142 11.41 -9.34 -8.95
N TRP A 143 11.89 -8.53 -9.91
CA TRP A 143 13.26 -8.64 -10.43
C TRP A 143 14.32 -8.37 -9.35
N LEU A 144 14.05 -7.45 -8.43
CA LEU A 144 14.91 -7.15 -7.28
C LEU A 144 14.80 -8.19 -6.14
N GLY A 145 13.89 -9.18 -6.24
CA GLY A 145 13.71 -10.23 -5.23
C GLY A 145 12.91 -9.79 -3.99
N TYR A 146 12.26 -8.63 -4.00
CA TYR A 146 11.39 -8.19 -2.92
C TYR A 146 10.02 -8.86 -2.94
N TYR A 147 9.55 -9.27 -4.12
CA TYR A 147 8.19 -9.73 -4.34
C TYR A 147 8.16 -11.06 -5.10
N GLU A 148 7.48 -12.05 -4.53
CA GLU A 148 7.25 -13.34 -5.19
C GLU A 148 5.75 -13.53 -5.41
N LEU A 149 5.35 -13.72 -6.67
CA LEU A 149 3.96 -13.99 -7.02
C LEU A 149 3.62 -15.46 -6.76
N GLY A 150 2.54 -15.69 -6.03
CA GLY A 150 1.87 -16.98 -5.92
C GLY A 150 0.77 -17.09 -6.97
N SER A 151 -0.48 -17.08 -6.53
CA SER A 151 -1.66 -17.14 -7.42
C SER A 151 -2.14 -15.78 -7.94
N TRP A 152 -1.60 -14.67 -7.43
CA TRP A 152 -1.96 -13.33 -7.90
C TRP A 152 -1.43 -13.04 -9.30
N LYS A 153 -2.19 -12.24 -10.04
CA LYS A 153 -1.84 -11.81 -11.38
C LYS A 153 -1.78 -10.29 -11.39
N LEU A 154 -0.80 -9.71 -12.08
CA LEU A 154 -0.62 -8.25 -12.18
C LEU A 154 -1.90 -7.52 -12.67
N ILE A 155 -2.75 -8.18 -13.47
CA ILE A 155 -4.03 -7.63 -13.90
C ILE A 155 -5.00 -7.36 -12.74
N TYR A 156 -4.93 -8.14 -11.66
CA TYR A 156 -5.74 -7.91 -10.46
C TYR A 156 -5.31 -6.64 -9.73
N SER A 157 -4.01 -6.32 -9.71
CA SER A 157 -3.51 -5.04 -9.20
C SER A 157 -4.09 -3.85 -9.97
N ILE A 158 -4.15 -3.94 -11.31
CA ILE A 158 -4.75 -2.89 -12.15
C ILE A 158 -6.23 -2.69 -11.80
N ILE A 159 -7.00 -3.76 -11.66
CA ILE A 159 -8.41 -3.70 -11.28
C ILE A 159 -8.57 -3.07 -9.89
N TYR A 160 -7.76 -3.53 -8.93
CA TYR A 160 -7.78 -3.07 -7.56
C TYR A 160 -7.51 -1.56 -7.45
N TYR A 161 -6.38 -1.07 -7.98
CA TYR A 161 -6.01 0.35 -7.88
C TYR A 161 -7.03 1.28 -8.56
N ASN A 162 -7.70 0.81 -9.61
CA ASN A 162 -8.77 1.57 -10.27
C ASN A 162 -10.05 1.64 -9.43
N LEU A 163 -10.57 0.50 -8.99
CA LEU A 163 -11.81 0.45 -8.23
C LEU A 163 -11.64 1.13 -6.86
N PHE A 164 -10.55 0.80 -6.16
CA PHE A 164 -10.30 1.32 -4.83
C PHE A 164 -9.89 2.79 -4.84
N GLY A 165 -9.10 3.20 -5.84
CA GLY A 165 -8.76 4.62 -6.06
C GLY A 165 -9.98 5.49 -6.33
N LEU A 166 -10.95 4.98 -7.10
CA LEU A 166 -12.22 5.66 -7.35
C LEU A 166 -13.08 5.73 -6.09
N PHE A 167 -13.21 4.61 -5.37
CA PHE A 167 -13.93 4.55 -4.09
C PHE A 167 -13.37 5.58 -3.10
N ALA A 168 -12.05 5.61 -2.91
CA ALA A 168 -11.39 6.52 -1.99
C ALA A 168 -11.64 7.99 -2.37
N LYS A 169 -11.62 8.33 -3.67
CA LYS A 169 -11.90 9.70 -4.15
C LYS A 169 -13.34 10.09 -3.86
N TRP A 170 -14.29 9.22 -4.21
CA TRP A 170 -15.71 9.43 -3.95
C TRP A 170 -15.97 9.63 -2.46
N PHE A 171 -15.44 8.72 -1.61
CA PHE A 171 -15.67 8.77 -0.17
C PHE A 171 -15.06 10.03 0.46
N THR A 172 -13.84 10.41 0.04
CA THR A 172 -13.21 11.66 0.48
C THR A 172 -14.05 12.88 0.15
N GLN A 173 -14.54 12.98 -1.08
CA GLN A 173 -15.37 14.11 -1.51
C GLN A 173 -16.74 14.10 -0.82
N TYR A 174 -17.33 12.93 -0.60
CA TYR A 174 -18.57 12.78 0.15
C TYR A 174 -18.42 13.32 1.59
N MET A 175 -17.37 12.91 2.29
CA MET A 175 -17.09 13.38 3.66
C MET A 175 -16.81 14.89 3.71
N ALA A 176 -16.05 15.43 2.74
CA ALA A 176 -15.81 16.86 2.64
C ALA A 176 -17.12 17.66 2.44
N ASN A 177 -18.00 17.20 1.54
CA ASN A 177 -19.29 17.84 1.30
C ASN A 177 -20.22 17.80 2.52
N LEU A 178 -20.23 16.70 3.28
CA LEU A 178 -20.99 16.60 4.53
C LEU A 178 -20.52 17.63 5.56
N TYR A 179 -19.21 17.76 5.73
CA TYR A 179 -18.61 18.73 6.65
C TYR A 179 -18.94 20.18 6.24
N GLU A 180 -18.87 20.50 4.95
CA GLU A 180 -19.23 21.84 4.45
C GLU A 180 -20.71 22.15 4.67
N ASN A 181 -21.61 21.19 4.44
CA ASN A 181 -23.04 21.39 4.60
C ASN A 181 -23.46 21.60 6.06
N GLN A 182 -22.78 20.98 7.01
CA GLN A 182 -23.04 21.20 8.45
C GLN A 182 -22.57 22.58 8.94
N ASN A 183 -21.57 23.16 8.29
CA ASN A 183 -20.96 24.43 8.71
C ASN A 183 -21.44 25.64 7.88
N LYS A 184 -22.44 25.46 7.02
CA LYS A 184 -23.08 26.59 6.32
C LYS A 184 -23.91 27.40 7.33
N PRO A 185 -23.77 28.74 7.36
CA PRO A 185 -24.62 29.57 8.20
C PRO A 185 -26.09 29.34 7.82
N SER A 186 -26.96 29.25 8.83
CA SER A 186 -28.41 29.20 8.61
C SER A 186 -28.86 30.45 7.85
N PRO A 187 -29.82 30.33 6.91
CA PRO A 187 -30.31 31.45 6.12
C PRO A 187 -30.90 32.56 6.99
#